data_AF-A0A1Q6WTG3-F1
#
_entry.id   AF-A0A1Q6WTG3-F1
#
_cell.length_a   1.000
_cell.length_b   1.000
_cell.length_c   1.000
_cell.angle_alpha   90.00
_cell.angle_beta   90.00
_cell.angle_gamma   90.00
#
_symmetry.space_group_name_H-M   'P 1'
#
loop_
_entity.id
_entity.type
_entity.pdbx_description
1 polymer ?
#
loop_
_entity_poly.entity_id
_entity_poly.type
_entity_poly.pdbx_seq_one_letter_code
_entity_poly.pdbx_strand_id
1 'polypeptide(L)'
;MQELRDEIRRLGPQGGDDALTVWDLQWTYGDAPAAHGCVLRNVKVTLTVTTTLPRWEPPAGTPARLVESWRTYLAHVRVHEAGHKAMAEQYARKLVAALGSLRGATCREVWDAAQRTATRVVEEGRTRNRAYDVETKHGQTQGVLLEP
;
A
#
# COMPACT_ATOMS: atom_id res chain seq x y z
N MET A 1 -1.93 -8.47 -29.44
CA MET A 1 -1.15 -8.62 -28.20
C MET A 1 -0.12 -7.52 -28.02
N GLN A 2 0.76 -7.29 -29.01
CA GLN A 2 1.70 -6.17 -29.00
C GLN A 2 1.01 -4.81 -28.76
N GLU A 3 -0.06 -4.53 -29.50
CA GLU A 3 -0.83 -3.28 -29.36
C GLU A 3 -1.42 -3.08 -27.96
N LEU A 4 -1.91 -4.15 -27.32
CA LEU A 4 -2.42 -4.12 -25.94
C LEU A 4 -1.30 -3.81 -24.95
N ARG A 5 -0.13 -4.45 -25.10
CA ARG A 5 1.04 -4.18 -24.24
C ARG A 5 1.59 -2.77 -24.42
N ASP A 6 1.51 -2.22 -25.63
CA ASP A 6 1.94 -0.85 -25.91
C ASP A 6 0.97 0.17 -25.32
N GLU A 7 -0.33 -0.12 -25.34
CA GLU A 7 -1.35 0.74 -24.73
C GLU A 7 -1.27 0.74 -23.20
N ILE A 8 -1.09 -0.42 -22.57
CA ILE A 8 -0.87 -0.53 -21.11
C ILE A 8 0.34 0.31 -20.70
N ARG A 9 1.47 0.17 -21.39
CA ARG A 9 2.69 0.95 -21.09
C ARG A 9 2.51 2.45 -21.30
N ARG A 10 1.72 2.86 -22.30
CA ARG A 10 1.48 4.27 -22.62
C ARG A 10 0.55 4.94 -21.61
N LEU A 11 -0.44 4.22 -21.09
CA LEU A 11 -1.49 4.76 -20.22
C LEU A 11 -1.30 4.40 -18.73
N GLY A 12 -0.34 3.53 -18.42
CA GLY A 12 -0.01 3.10 -17.07
C GLY A 12 0.70 4.18 -16.23
N PRO A 13 0.89 3.92 -14.93
CA PRO A 13 1.69 4.74 -14.03
C PRO A 13 3.04 5.21 -14.61
N GLN A 14 3.45 6.43 -14.26
CA GLN A 14 4.80 6.90 -14.59
C GLN A 14 5.83 6.00 -13.88
N GLY A 15 6.77 5.45 -14.65
CA GLY A 15 7.72 4.44 -14.17
C GLY A 15 7.66 3.13 -14.96
N GLY A 16 6.58 2.90 -15.71
CA GLY A 16 6.43 1.75 -16.61
C GLY A 16 5.79 0.52 -15.97
N ASP A 17 5.28 0.64 -14.74
CA ASP A 17 4.47 -0.38 -14.08
C ASP A 17 3.07 -0.43 -14.72
N ASP A 18 2.48 -1.63 -14.82
CA ASP A 18 1.13 -1.79 -15.38
C ASP A 18 0.03 -1.39 -14.38
N ALA A 19 0.32 -1.45 -13.08
CA ALA A 19 -0.55 -1.10 -11.96
C ALA A 19 0.29 -0.54 -10.80
N LEU A 20 -0.35 0.18 -9.88
CA LEU A 20 0.34 0.77 -8.74
C LEU A 20 -0.60 1.02 -7.57
N THR A 21 -0.24 0.56 -6.38
CA THR A 21 -0.88 0.95 -5.12
C THR A 21 0.03 1.85 -4.31
N VAL A 22 -0.37 3.10 -4.15
CA VAL A 22 0.27 4.07 -3.26
C VAL A 22 -0.53 4.21 -1.98
N TRP A 23 0.16 4.46 -0.87
CA TRP A 23 -0.48 4.69 0.42
C TRP A 23 0.24 5.75 1.23
N ASP A 24 -0.52 6.43 2.09
CA ASP A 24 -0.03 7.43 3.02
C ASP A 24 -0.67 7.23 4.40
N LEU A 25 0.10 7.49 5.45
CA LEU A 25 -0.35 7.44 6.84
C LEU A 25 -0.23 8.82 7.46
N GLN A 26 -1.36 9.31 7.97
CA GLN A 26 -1.43 10.54 8.73
C GLN A 26 -1.89 10.22 10.14
N TRP A 27 -1.37 10.93 11.13
CA TRP A 27 -1.73 10.68 12.52
C TRP A 27 -1.86 11.98 13.32
N THR A 28 -2.77 11.95 14.28
CA THR A 28 -2.95 13.01 15.27
C THR A 28 -3.13 12.40 16.65
N TYR A 29 -2.71 13.13 17.67
CA TYR A 29 -2.85 12.77 19.07
C TYR A 29 -2.76 14.03 19.93
N GLY A 30 -3.37 13.97 21.11
CA GLY A 30 -3.03 14.86 22.22
C GLY A 30 -2.24 14.10 23.27
N ASP A 31 -1.80 14.80 24.30
CA ASP A 31 -1.18 14.23 25.48
C ASP A 31 -1.93 14.68 26.74
N ALA A 32 -1.80 13.91 27.81
CA ALA A 32 -2.31 14.29 29.11
C ALA A 32 -1.45 13.68 30.24
N PRO A 33 -1.31 14.39 31.37
CA PRO A 33 -0.76 13.79 32.58
C PRO A 33 -1.55 12.54 32.99
N ALA A 34 -0.84 11.58 33.57
CA ALA A 34 -1.37 10.37 34.18
C ALA A 34 -0.71 10.14 35.55
N ALA A 35 -1.22 9.16 36.32
CA ALA A 35 -0.76 8.90 37.69
C ALA A 35 0.77 8.77 37.83
N HIS A 36 1.46 8.27 36.80
CA HIS A 36 2.91 8.08 36.79
C HIS A 36 3.55 8.63 35.49
N GLY A 37 3.25 9.87 35.13
CA GLY A 37 3.90 10.58 34.02
C GLY A 37 2.90 11.13 33.01
N CYS A 38 3.16 10.92 31.72
CA CYS A 38 2.31 11.42 30.64
C CYS A 38 2.06 10.35 29.57
N VAL A 39 0.90 10.45 28.93
CA VAL A 39 0.40 9.46 27.97
C VAL A 39 -0.24 10.15 26.78
N LEU A 40 -0.30 9.47 25.63
CA LEU A 40 -1.09 9.96 24.50
C LEU A 40 -2.59 9.74 24.74
N ARG A 41 -3.38 10.64 24.17
CA ARG A 41 -4.85 10.64 24.15
C ARG A 41 -5.33 10.94 22.74
N ASN A 42 -6.56 10.49 22.44
CA ASN A 42 -7.21 10.75 21.16
C ASN A 42 -6.34 10.36 19.95
N VAL A 43 -5.60 9.25 20.05
CA VAL A 43 -4.76 8.75 18.97
C VAL A 43 -5.66 8.39 17.80
N LYS A 44 -5.45 9.09 16.68
CA LYS A 44 -6.13 8.85 15.41
C LYS A 44 -5.08 8.61 14.34
N VAL A 45 -5.25 7.55 13.57
CA VAL A 45 -4.44 7.26 12.38
C VAL A 45 -5.39 7.16 11.21
N THR A 46 -5.11 7.92 10.16
CA THR A 46 -5.82 7.89 8.88
C THR A 46 -4.90 7.23 7.87
N LEU A 47 -5.40 6.18 7.22
CA LEU A 47 -4.75 5.54 6.08
C LEU A 47 -5.48 5.95 4.81
N THR A 48 -4.73 6.49 3.85
CA THR A 48 -5.20 6.72 2.49
C THR A 48 -4.51 5.72 1.57
N VAL A 49 -5.27 4.95 0.80
CA VAL A 49 -4.74 4.02 -0.21
C VAL A 49 -5.37 4.35 -1.56
N THR A 50 -4.53 4.48 -2.58
CA THR A 50 -4.95 4.70 -3.96
C THR A 50 -4.34 3.61 -4.83
N THR A 51 -5.18 2.85 -5.51
CA THR A 51 -4.76 1.80 -6.45
C THR A 51 -5.14 2.22 -7.87
N THR A 52 -4.14 2.28 -8.73
CA THR A 52 -4.28 2.47 -10.18
C THR A 52 -4.21 1.10 -10.85
N LEU A 53 -5.22 0.76 -11.65
CA LEU A 53 -5.31 -0.48 -12.41
C LEU A 53 -5.34 -0.20 -13.91
N PRO A 54 -4.81 -1.10 -14.74
CA PRO A 54 -4.87 -0.92 -16.17
C PRO A 54 -6.30 -1.17 -16.66
N ARG A 55 -6.72 -0.39 -17.65
CA ARG A 55 -8.04 -0.46 -18.27
C ARG A 55 -7.87 -0.72 -19.76
N TRP A 56 -8.63 -1.67 -20.28
CA TRP A 56 -8.69 -1.94 -21.71
C TRP A 56 -10.12 -2.31 -22.09
N GLU A 57 -10.60 -1.71 -23.18
CA GLU A 57 -11.89 -2.00 -23.78
C GLU A 57 -11.64 -2.65 -25.15
N PRO A 58 -11.89 -3.96 -25.30
CA PRO A 58 -11.55 -4.68 -26.52
C PRO A 58 -12.37 -4.15 -27.71
N PRO A 59 -11.72 -3.75 -28.81
CA PRO A 59 -12.43 -3.36 -30.04
C PRO A 59 -13.31 -4.49 -30.59
N ALA A 60 -14.30 -4.14 -31.41
CA ALA A 60 -15.12 -5.12 -32.11
C ALA A 60 -14.25 -6.05 -32.97
N GLY A 61 -14.53 -7.36 -32.93
CA GLY A 61 -13.74 -8.38 -33.65
C GLY A 61 -12.49 -8.87 -32.90
N THR A 62 -12.21 -8.37 -31.69
CA THR A 62 -11.13 -8.90 -30.84
C THR A 62 -11.33 -10.41 -30.59
N PRO A 63 -10.30 -11.25 -30.81
CA PRO A 63 -10.41 -12.70 -30.57
C PRO A 63 -10.77 -13.02 -29.12
N ALA A 64 -11.70 -13.95 -28.89
CA ALA A 64 -12.16 -14.33 -27.55
C ALA A 64 -11.03 -14.76 -26.61
N ARG A 65 -10.02 -15.48 -27.15
CA ARG A 65 -8.82 -15.89 -26.40
C ARG A 65 -8.09 -14.70 -25.77
N LEU A 66 -8.02 -13.58 -26.50
CA LEU A 66 -7.31 -12.39 -26.06
C LEU A 66 -8.07 -11.65 -24.96
N VAL A 67 -9.41 -11.60 -25.07
CA VAL A 67 -10.27 -11.06 -24.02
C VAL A 67 -10.12 -11.87 -22.73
N GLU A 68 -10.02 -13.19 -22.83
CA GLU A 68 -9.85 -14.07 -21.67
C GLU A 68 -8.46 -13.94 -21.02
N SER A 69 -7.40 -13.88 -21.82
CA SER A 69 -6.04 -13.61 -21.32
C SER A 69 -5.97 -12.28 -20.56
N TRP A 70 -6.59 -11.22 -21.09
CA TRP A 70 -6.67 -9.93 -20.40
C TRP A 70 -7.42 -10.01 -19.07
N ARG A 71 -8.58 -10.67 -19.04
CA ARG A 71 -9.38 -10.84 -17.81
C ARG A 71 -8.60 -11.57 -16.73
N THR A 72 -7.92 -12.65 -17.12
CA THR A 72 -7.08 -13.46 -16.22
C THR A 72 -5.94 -12.61 -15.67
N TYR A 73 -5.20 -11.93 -16.55
CA TYR A 73 -4.14 -11.01 -16.16
C TYR A 73 -4.63 -9.92 -15.18
N LEU A 74 -5.73 -9.24 -15.48
CA LEU A 74 -6.27 -8.18 -14.63
C LEU A 74 -6.72 -8.70 -13.27
N ALA A 75 -7.24 -9.93 -13.19
CA ALA A 75 -7.57 -10.58 -11.93
C ALA A 75 -6.31 -10.80 -11.07
N HIS A 76 -5.22 -11.26 -11.67
CA HIS A 76 -3.95 -11.44 -10.96
C HIS A 76 -3.32 -10.11 -10.53
N VAL A 77 -3.39 -9.07 -11.37
CA VAL A 77 -2.95 -7.71 -11.01
C VAL A 77 -3.73 -7.23 -9.78
N ARG A 78 -5.05 -7.40 -9.75
CA ARG A 78 -5.87 -7.02 -8.59
C ARG A 78 -5.47 -7.76 -7.31
N VAL A 79 -5.11 -9.04 -7.40
CA VAL A 79 -4.62 -9.81 -6.26
C VAL A 79 -3.29 -9.26 -5.75
N HIS A 80 -2.37 -8.92 -6.66
CA HIS A 80 -1.08 -8.33 -6.31
C HIS A 80 -1.27 -6.98 -5.59
N GLU A 81 -2.04 -6.07 -6.19
CA GLU A 81 -2.34 -4.74 -5.62
C GLU A 81 -3.10 -4.82 -4.28
N ALA A 82 -4.00 -5.81 -4.13
CA ALA A 82 -4.67 -6.05 -2.85
C ALA A 82 -3.69 -6.45 -1.73
N GLY A 83 -2.57 -7.09 -2.06
CA GLY A 83 -1.48 -7.38 -1.13
C GLY A 83 -0.83 -6.09 -0.59
N HIS A 84 -0.53 -5.12 -1.45
CA HIS A 84 -0.02 -3.80 -1.05
C HIS A 84 -0.99 -3.10 -0.09
N LYS A 85 -2.28 -3.09 -0.43
CA LYS A 85 -3.34 -2.52 0.42
C LYS A 85 -3.40 -3.21 1.78
N ALA A 86 -3.38 -4.54 1.82
CA ALA A 86 -3.44 -5.30 3.08
C ALA A 86 -2.24 -5.00 3.99
N MET A 87 -1.04 -4.85 3.42
CA MET A 87 0.14 -4.42 4.17
C MET A 87 -0.02 -2.99 4.71
N ALA A 88 -0.48 -2.04 3.89
CA ALA A 88 -0.72 -0.67 4.35
C ALA A 88 -1.70 -0.62 5.55
N GLU A 89 -2.78 -1.40 5.49
CA GLU A 89 -3.73 -1.56 6.60
C GLU A 89 -3.10 -2.20 7.85
N GLN A 90 -2.23 -3.20 7.66
CA GLN A 90 -1.49 -3.81 8.77
C GLN A 90 -0.60 -2.78 9.48
N TYR A 91 0.12 -1.96 8.73
CA TYR A 91 0.99 -0.94 9.29
C TYR A 91 0.22 0.23 9.92
N ALA A 92 -0.96 0.58 9.39
CA ALA A 92 -1.88 1.51 10.05
C ALA A 92 -2.30 1.01 11.44
N ARG A 93 -2.72 -0.27 11.54
CA ARG A 93 -3.08 -0.89 12.82
C ARG A 93 -1.89 -0.97 13.77
N LYS A 94 -0.71 -1.32 13.25
CA LYS A 94 0.54 -1.33 14.03
C LYS A 94 0.87 0.04 14.59
N LEU A 95 0.67 1.11 13.82
CA LEU A 95 0.90 2.47 14.26
C LEU A 95 -0.06 2.88 15.39
N VAL A 96 -1.36 2.59 15.24
CA VAL A 96 -2.37 2.86 16.29
C VAL A 96 -1.97 2.17 17.60
N ALA A 97 -1.65 0.87 17.54
CA ALA A 97 -1.25 0.10 18.72
C ALA A 97 0.03 0.65 19.35
N ALA A 98 1.04 0.95 18.54
CA ALA A 98 2.31 1.47 19.01
C ALA A 98 2.12 2.82 19.72
N LEU A 99 1.42 3.78 19.10
CA LEU A 99 1.15 5.09 19.69
C LEU A 99 0.29 4.99 20.97
N GLY A 100 -0.76 4.17 20.96
CA GLY A 100 -1.63 3.99 22.13
C GLY A 100 -0.92 3.40 23.36
N SER A 101 0.18 2.66 23.13
CA SER A 101 0.98 2.06 24.19
C SER A 101 2.01 3.01 24.83
N LEU A 102 2.28 4.16 24.21
CA LEU A 102 3.37 5.05 24.65
C LEU A 102 3.07 5.72 25.99
N ARG A 103 4.11 5.74 26.84
CA ARG A 103 4.15 6.39 28.15
C ARG A 103 5.50 7.09 28.27
N GLY A 104 5.55 8.22 28.96
CA GLY A 104 6.78 8.95 29.28
C GLY A 104 6.71 9.54 30.68
N ALA A 105 7.85 9.88 31.28
CA ALA A 105 7.86 10.57 32.57
C ALA A 105 7.32 12.00 32.41
N THR A 106 7.58 12.63 31.26
CA THR A 106 7.05 13.93 30.87
C THR A 106 6.26 13.86 29.57
N CYS A 107 5.39 14.86 29.33
CA CYS A 107 4.65 14.94 28.08
C CYS A 107 5.55 15.17 26.86
N ARG A 108 6.64 15.93 27.05
CA ARG A 108 7.66 16.08 26.00
C ARG A 108 8.27 14.74 25.58
N GLU A 109 8.59 13.88 26.55
CA GLU A 109 9.15 12.56 26.25
C GLU A 109 8.18 11.67 25.46
N VAL A 110 6.89 11.67 25.81
CA VAL A 110 5.89 10.87 25.07
C VAL A 110 5.68 11.41 23.65
N TRP A 111 5.73 12.74 23.46
CA TRP A 111 5.68 13.37 22.14
C TRP A 111 6.88 12.99 21.26
N ASP A 112 8.09 13.10 21.81
CA ASP A 112 9.31 12.75 21.10
C ASP A 112 9.33 11.24 20.76
N ALA A 113 8.84 10.40 21.66
CA ALA A 113 8.69 8.96 21.42
C ALA A 113 7.63 8.67 20.35
N ALA A 114 6.52 9.41 20.31
CA ALA A 114 5.47 9.29 19.32
C ALA A 114 5.98 9.57 17.91
N GLN A 115 6.71 10.68 17.73
CA GLN A 115 7.28 11.06 16.45
C GLN A 115 8.26 9.98 15.95
N ARG A 116 9.21 9.53 16.80
CA ARG A 116 10.16 8.47 16.43
C ARG A 116 9.45 7.16 16.09
N THR A 117 8.44 6.80 16.87
CA THR A 117 7.65 5.57 16.66
C THR A 117 6.92 5.62 15.32
N ALA A 118 6.28 6.74 15.00
CA ALA A 118 5.54 6.89 13.77
C ALA A 118 6.45 6.83 12.54
N THR A 119 7.54 7.60 12.54
CA THR A 119 8.54 7.55 11.45
C THR A 119 9.06 6.13 11.22
N ARG A 120 9.43 5.42 12.29
CA ARG A 120 9.91 4.04 12.20
C ARG A 120 8.86 3.10 11.60
N VAL A 121 7.62 3.16 12.07
CA VAL A 121 6.54 2.26 11.58
C VAL A 121 6.24 2.53 10.10
N VAL A 122 6.24 3.78 9.65
CA VAL A 122 6.06 4.12 8.24
C VAL A 122 7.20 3.57 7.38
N GLU A 123 8.45 3.77 7.79
CA GLU A 123 9.62 3.28 7.04
C GLU A 123 9.71 1.75 6.99
N GLU A 124 9.35 1.07 8.09
CA GLU A 124 9.19 -0.39 8.08
C GLU A 124 8.10 -0.83 7.09
N GLY A 125 6.98 -0.11 7.03
CA GLY A 125 5.89 -0.38 6.09
C GLY A 125 6.34 -0.23 4.63
N ARG A 126 7.02 0.87 4.31
CA ARG A 126 7.59 1.13 2.98
C ARG A 126 8.60 0.08 2.57
N THR A 127 9.43 -0.36 3.52
CA THR A 127 10.43 -1.40 3.28
C THR A 127 9.77 -2.74 3.01
N ARG A 128 8.77 -3.13 3.81
CA ARG A 128 8.02 -4.38 3.58
C ARG A 128 7.26 -4.39 2.26
N ASN A 129 6.67 -3.25 1.89
CA ASN A 129 5.93 -3.07 0.65
C ASN A 129 6.85 -3.25 -0.58
N ARG A 130 8.04 -2.63 -0.58
CA ARG A 130 9.07 -2.86 -1.60
C ARG A 130 9.58 -4.30 -1.64
N ALA A 131 9.77 -4.92 -0.47
CA ALA A 131 10.20 -6.32 -0.40
C ALA A 131 9.15 -7.27 -0.99
N TYR A 132 7.86 -6.95 -0.87
CA TYR A 132 6.79 -7.75 -1.44
C TYR A 132 6.83 -7.76 -2.98
N ASP A 133 7.15 -6.64 -3.63
CA ASP A 133 7.40 -6.61 -5.07
C ASP A 133 8.55 -7.53 -5.46
N VAL A 134 9.67 -7.45 -4.73
CA VAL A 134 10.84 -8.30 -4.99
C VAL A 134 10.51 -9.78 -4.81
N GLU A 135 9.86 -10.13 -3.70
CA GLU A 135 9.46 -11.51 -3.36
C GLU A 135 8.48 -12.09 -4.39
N THR A 136 7.52 -11.28 -4.85
CA THR A 136 6.51 -11.72 -5.80
C THR A 136 6.95 -11.60 -7.26
N LYS A 137 8.15 -11.04 -7.52
CA LYS A 137 8.64 -10.62 -8.83
C LYS A 137 7.63 -9.69 -9.53
N HIS A 138 7.20 -8.64 -8.84
CA HIS A 138 6.17 -7.70 -9.29
C HIS A 138 4.88 -8.44 -9.68
N GLY A 139 4.43 -9.38 -8.83
CA GLY A 139 3.21 -10.16 -9.04
C GLY A 139 3.32 -11.35 -10.01
N GLN A 140 4.44 -11.57 -10.69
CA GLN A 140 4.58 -12.71 -11.63
C GLN A 140 4.36 -14.06 -10.95
N THR A 141 4.86 -14.22 -9.72
CA THR A 141 4.62 -15.44 -8.91
C THR A 141 3.16 -15.60 -8.47
N GLN A 142 2.35 -14.55 -8.64
CA GLN A 142 0.91 -14.52 -8.34
C GLN A 142 0.06 -14.60 -9.63
N GLY A 143 0.69 -14.87 -10.77
CA GLY A 143 0.03 -15.02 -12.06
C GLY A 143 -0.10 -13.73 -12.87
N VAL A 144 0.58 -12.64 -12.49
CA VAL A 144 0.65 -11.41 -13.30
C VAL A 144 1.52 -11.68 -14.52
N LEU A 145 0.90 -12.29 -15.53
CA LEU A 145 1.50 -12.66 -16.80
C LEU A 145 0.48 -12.35 -17.89
N LEU A 146 0.92 -11.57 -18.88
CA LEU A 146 0.17 -11.38 -20.11
C LEU A 146 0.96 -12.09 -21.21
N GLU A 147 0.64 -13.38 -21.43
CA GLU A 147 1.32 -14.22 -22.43
C GLU A 147 1.15 -13.67 -23.86
N PRO A 148 2.14 -13.83 -24.77
CA PRO A 148 2.05 -13.40 -26.16
C PRO A 148 0.85 -13.93 -26.97
#